data_AF-A0A9E4W8N4-F1
#
_entry.id   AF-A0A9E4W8N4-F1
#
_cell.length_a   1.000
_cell.length_b   1.000
_cell.length_c   1.000
_cell.angle_alpha   90.00
_cell.angle_beta   90.00
_cell.angle_gamma   90.00
#
_symmetry.space_group_name_H-M   'P 1'
#
loop_
_entity.id
_entity.type
_entity.pdbx_description
1 polymer ?
#
loop_
_entity_poly.entity_id
_entity_poly.type
_entity_poly.pdbx_seq_one_letter_code
_entity_poly.pdbx_strand_id
1 'polypeptide(L)' 'MNLFRSEEHARNWARFDPAMQEHLRPLSYYLERFSGDQFRARGRADYISWRAAQ' A
#
# COMPACT_ATOMS: atom_id res chain seq x y z
N MET A 1 0.21 7.06 3.13
CA MET A 1 -0.62 6.85 1.93
C MET A 1 -1.70 7.89 1.93
N ASN A 2 -1.93 8.56 0.79
CA ASN A 2 -3.04 9.47 0.61
C ASN A 2 -4.10 8.80 -0.27
N LEU A 3 -5.36 8.98 0.06
CA LEU A 3 -6.48 8.56 -0.79
C LEU A 3 -7.01 9.80 -1.52
N PHE A 4 -7.21 9.64 -2.82
CA PHE A 4 -7.74 10.69 -3.69
C PHE A 4 -9.01 10.19 -4.37
N ARG A 5 -9.87 11.13 -4.76
CA ARG A 5 -11.11 10.82 -5.50
C ARG A 5 -10.84 10.29 -6.91
N SER A 6 -9.71 10.69 -7.51
CA SER A 6 -9.22 10.18 -8.79
C SER A 6 -7.71 10.39 -8.91
N GLU A 7 -7.09 9.77 -9.90
CA GLU A 7 -5.67 9.99 -10.22
C GLU A 7 -5.36 11.44 -10.63
N GLU A 8 -6.32 12.10 -11.27
CA GLU A 8 -6.21 13.53 -11.61
C GLU A 8 -6.11 14.39 -10.35
N HIS A 9 -6.92 14.12 -9.33
CA HIS A 9 -6.81 14.82 -8.04
C HIS A 9 -5.46 14.59 -7.36
N ALA A 10 -4.86 13.40 -7.55
CA ALA A 10 -3.53 13.11 -7.02
C ALA A 10 -2.46 13.93 -7.75
N ARG A 11 -2.50 14.00 -9.09
CA ARG A 11 -1.55 14.78 -9.90
C ARG A 11 -1.65 16.28 -9.66
N ASN A 12 -2.85 16.79 -9.40
CA ASN A 12 -3.10 18.21 -9.11
C ASN A 12 -2.87 18.57 -7.64
N TRP A 13 -2.48 17.62 -6.80
CA TRP A 13 -2.19 17.88 -5.39
C TRP A 13 -0.92 18.72 -5.26
N ALA A 14 -0.94 19.77 -4.44
CA ALA A 14 0.17 20.72 -4.30
C ALA A 14 1.50 20.12 -3.84
N ARG A 15 1.49 18.89 -3.30
CA ARG A 15 2.70 18.15 -2.88
C ARG A 15 2.95 16.92 -3.75
N PHE A 16 2.34 16.85 -4.93
CA PHE A 16 2.61 15.79 -5.87
C PHE A 16 4.07 15.89 -6.33
N ASP A 17 4.81 14.82 -6.10
CA ASP A 17 6.17 14.64 -6.59
C ASP A 17 6.10 13.70 -7.81
N PRO A 18 6.76 13.99 -8.94
CA PRO A 18 6.86 13.08 -10.08
C PRO A 18 7.29 11.65 -9.72
N ALA A 19 8.12 11.46 -8.68
CA ALA A 19 8.50 10.14 -8.17
C ALA A 19 7.29 9.34 -7.63
N MET A 20 6.21 10.00 -7.23
CA MET A 20 4.97 9.36 -6.80
C MET A 20 4.19 8.74 -7.97
N GLN A 21 4.50 9.06 -9.23
CA GLN A 21 3.80 8.53 -10.40
C GLN A 21 3.83 6.99 -10.43
N GLU A 22 4.95 6.37 -10.05
CA GLU A 22 5.08 4.91 -9.97
C GLU A 22 4.17 4.27 -8.91
N HIS A 23 3.74 5.07 -7.93
CA HIS A 23 2.88 4.67 -6.82
C HIS A 23 1.47 5.26 -6.93
N LEU A 24 1.13 5.90 -8.04
CA LEU A 24 -0.24 6.30 -8.31
C LEU A 24 -1.00 5.10 -8.88
N ARG A 25 -1.65 4.34 -8.01
CA ARG A 25 -2.38 3.12 -8.38
C ARG A 25 -3.84 3.19 -7.92
N PRO A 26 -4.76 2.48 -8.61
CA PRO A 26 -6.13 2.31 -8.13
C PRO A 26 -6.17 1.70 -6.72
N LEU A 27 -7.22 2.01 -5.95
CA LEU A 27 -7.39 1.48 -4.59
C LEU A 27 -7.39 -0.06 -4.57
N SER A 28 -7.97 -0.71 -5.58
CA SER A 28 -8.01 -2.17 -5.71
C SER A 28 -6.62 -2.82 -5.70
N TYR A 29 -5.64 -2.20 -6.37
CA TYR A 29 -4.26 -2.68 -6.39
C TYR A 29 -3.65 -2.74 -4.97
N TYR A 30 -3.88 -1.70 -4.17
CA TYR A 30 -3.38 -1.66 -2.80
C TYR A 30 -4.18 -2.57 -1.87
N LEU A 31 -5.49 -2.67 -2.05
CA LEU A 31 -6.32 -3.62 -1.30
C LEU A 31 -5.81 -5.05 -1.47
N GLU A 32 -5.56 -5.48 -2.71
CA GLU A 32 -4.99 -6.79 -2.99
C GLU A 32 -3.63 -6.95 -2.30
N ARG A 33 -2.71 -6.01 -2.50
CA ARG A 33 -1.37 -6.07 -1.90
C ARG A 33 -1.39 -6.13 -0.37
N PHE A 34 -2.23 -5.34 0.28
CA PHE A 34 -2.34 -5.28 1.75
C PHE A 34 -3.24 -6.37 2.33
N SER A 35 -3.98 -7.09 1.49
CA SER A 35 -4.75 -8.26 1.91
C SER A 35 -3.91 -9.53 2.07
N GLY A 36 -2.60 -9.50 1.80
CA GLY A 36 -1.74 -10.67 1.97
C GLY A 36 -1.56 -11.10 3.43
N ASP A 37 -1.30 -12.40 3.65
CA ASP A 37 -1.26 -12.99 4.99
C ASP A 37 -0.20 -12.38 5.90
N GLN A 38 0.92 -11.93 5.35
CA GLN A 38 1.94 -11.17 6.09
C GLN A 38 1.39 -9.91 6.77
N PHE A 39 0.35 -9.26 6.23
CA PHE A 39 -0.27 -8.08 6.84
C PHE A 39 -1.29 -8.47 7.89
N ARG A 40 -2.03 -9.56 7.69
CA ARG A 40 -2.97 -10.13 8.68
C ARG A 40 -2.23 -10.71 9.90
N ALA A 41 -1.08 -11.32 9.68
CA ALA A 41 -0.31 -12.05 10.68
C ALA A 41 0.57 -11.17 11.57
N ARG A 42 0.62 -9.84 11.37
CA ARG A 42 1.50 -8.94 12.14
C ARG A 42 1.25 -8.97 13.65
N GLY A 43 0.06 -9.36 14.09
CA GLY A 43 -0.27 -9.53 15.51
C GLY A 43 0.23 -10.83 16.14
N ARG A 44 0.84 -11.74 15.37
CA ARG A 44 1.37 -12.99 15.90
C ARG A 44 2.55 -12.74 16.83
N ALA A 45 2.58 -13.45 17.96
CA ALA A 45 3.71 -13.40 18.90
C ALA A 45 5.02 -13.91 18.28
N ASP A 46 4.93 -14.82 17.30
CA ASP A 46 6.06 -15.43 16.59
C ASP A 46 6.24 -14.85 15.17
N TYR A 47 5.69 -13.66 14.87
CA TYR A 47 5.60 -13.12 13.51
C TYR A 47 6.92 -13.18 12.72
N ILE A 48 8.04 -12.82 13.34
CA ILE A 48 9.36 -12.83 12.67
C ILE A 48 9.74 -14.24 12.24
N SER A 49 9.66 -15.21 13.16
CA SER A 49 9.99 -16.61 12.90
C SER A 49 9.03 -17.25 11.90
N TRP A 50 7.72 -16.98 12.03
CA TRP A 50 6.70 -17.45 11.08
C TRP A 50 6.91 -16.89 9.67
N ARG A 51 7.27 -15.60 9.54
CA ARG A 51 7.52 -14.97 8.25
C ARG A 51 8.77 -15.53 7.57
N ALA A 52 9.83 -15.80 8.34
CA ALA A 52 11.08 -16.35 7.81
C ALA A 52 10.94 -17.80 7.32
N ALA A 53 9.91 -18.52 7.77
CA ALA A 53 9.64 -19.91 7.39
C ALA A 53 8.71 -20.05 6.16
N GLN A 54 8.22 -18.95 5.60
CA GLN A 54 7.44 -18.91 4.36
C GLN A 54 8.33 -18.56 3.15
#